data_AF-A0A7W9SFH6-F1
#
_entry.id   AF-A0A7W9SFH6-F1
#
_cell.length_a   1.000
_cell.length_b   1.000
_cell.length_c   1.000
_cell.angle_alpha   90.00
_cell.angle_beta   90.00
_cell.angle_gamma   90.00
#
_symmetry.space_group_name_H-M   'P 1'
#
loop_
_entity.id
_entity.type
_entity.pdbx_description
1 polymer ?
#
loop_
_entity_poly.entity_id
_entity_poly.type
_entity_poly.pdbx_seq_one_letter_code
_entity_poly.pdbx_strand_id
1 'polypeptide(L)'
;MADKQEKEKPVSNTMQVNDFGNRIYTIRGKQVMLDYELAALYGYEVRALNQQVKRNIERFPDDFMFQLTKEEVEGVKSQFVISPFSNFYAGQEGGRRKPPYAFTEQGIYMLATVLKGKVAEQQSIFIMRAFREMRQFISNNALLFEKISHIELKQLEYQKSTNEKLEKVFQYIEDQTESKQKIFFDGQIYDAFSFITSIVQKAQNEIILIDGYVDVGTLNILAKKNATVDVKIYTYASASITNNDIVNFNAQYPTLTVEKTQIFHDRFIILDGKTVYHIGASLKDAGKKCFAISLLEDTENAMNLINRLNSI
;
A
#
# COMPACT_ATOMS: atom_id res chain seq x y z
N MET A 1 3.02 -5.81 67.39
CA MET A 1 3.35 -4.53 66.74
C MET A 1 4.27 -4.84 65.58
N ALA A 2 3.91 -4.36 64.40
CA ALA A 2 4.46 -4.77 63.10
C ALA A 2 5.88 -4.26 62.87
N ASP A 3 6.71 -5.16 62.37
CA ASP A 3 8.06 -4.93 61.89
C ASP A 3 8.00 -4.29 60.49
N LYS A 4 8.51 -3.07 60.33
CA LYS A 4 8.55 -2.35 59.05
C LYS A 4 9.87 -2.68 58.35
N GLN A 5 9.82 -3.61 57.40
CA GLN A 5 10.88 -3.80 56.40
C GLN A 5 10.87 -2.64 55.39
N GLU A 6 11.83 -1.72 55.49
CA GLU A 6 12.25 -0.89 54.37
C GLU A 6 13.01 -1.75 53.37
N LYS A 7 12.42 -1.97 52.19
CA LYS A 7 13.07 -2.64 51.06
C LYS A 7 13.97 -1.65 50.33
N GLU A 8 15.28 -1.78 50.51
CA GLU A 8 16.28 -1.23 49.60
C GLU A 8 16.05 -1.80 48.18
N LYS A 9 15.89 -0.92 47.19
CA LYS A 9 15.88 -1.29 45.77
C LYS A 9 17.34 -1.44 45.28
N PRO A 10 17.71 -2.52 44.59
CA PRO A 10 19.08 -2.71 44.15
C PRO A 10 19.39 -1.75 42.99
N VAL A 11 20.45 -0.98 43.16
CA VAL A 11 21.13 -0.22 42.10
C VAL A 11 22.11 -1.15 41.40
N SER A 12 22.29 -0.91 40.10
CA SER A 12 23.30 -1.45 39.17
C SER A 12 22.83 -2.58 38.24
N ASN A 13 22.17 -2.16 37.15
CA ASN A 13 22.21 -2.93 35.92
C ASN A 13 23.32 -2.31 35.06
N THR A 14 24.52 -2.88 35.14
CA THR A 14 25.67 -2.47 34.32
C THR A 14 25.39 -2.88 32.88
N MET A 15 24.77 -1.98 32.09
CA MET A 15 24.51 -2.24 30.68
C MET A 15 25.83 -2.30 29.92
N GLN A 16 26.06 -3.40 29.19
CA GLN A 16 27.28 -3.59 28.41
C GLN A 16 27.30 -2.67 27.18
N VAL A 17 28.50 -2.28 26.75
CA VAL A 17 28.75 -1.38 25.59
C VAL A 17 28.15 -1.91 24.28
N ASN A 18 27.99 -3.24 24.17
CA ASN A 18 27.46 -3.91 22.97
C ASN A 18 25.95 -3.71 22.73
N ASP A 19 25.15 -3.32 23.72
CA ASP A 19 23.69 -3.18 23.57
C ASP A 19 23.26 -1.85 22.91
N PHE A 20 24.20 -0.94 22.61
CA PHE A 20 23.91 0.42 22.13
C PHE A 20 24.26 0.70 20.67
N GLY A 21 24.94 -0.20 19.97
CA GLY A 21 25.14 -0.08 18.52
C GLY A 21 23.81 0.07 17.76
N ASN A 22 22.73 -0.52 18.30
CA ASN A 22 21.37 -0.43 17.77
C ASN A 22 20.62 0.87 18.09
N ARG A 23 21.25 1.83 18.77
CA ARG A 23 20.67 3.13 19.18
C ARG A 23 21.42 4.33 18.60
N ILE A 24 22.31 4.08 17.64
CA ILE A 24 23.01 5.14 16.91
C ILE A 24 22.61 5.00 15.44
N TYR A 25 21.99 6.04 14.92
CA TYR A 25 21.47 6.10 13.56
C TYR A 25 22.39 6.93 12.67
N THR A 26 22.40 6.64 11.38
CA THR A 26 23.06 7.49 10.39
C THR A 26 22.00 8.29 9.65
N ILE A 27 21.87 9.58 9.98
CA ILE A 27 20.87 10.51 9.41
C ILE A 27 21.61 11.73 8.87
N ARG A 28 21.33 12.12 7.61
CA ARG A 28 22.05 13.19 6.90
C ARG A 28 23.58 13.01 6.90
N GLY A 29 24.05 11.76 6.82
CA GLY A 29 25.48 11.42 6.88
C GLY A 29 26.13 11.64 8.26
N LYS A 30 25.34 11.89 9.31
CA LYS A 30 25.83 12.07 10.68
C LYS A 30 25.36 10.93 11.57
N GLN A 31 26.23 10.49 12.46
CA GLN A 31 25.88 9.56 13.53
C GLN A 31 25.11 10.32 14.62
N VAL A 32 23.89 9.89 14.90
CA VAL A 32 22.98 10.56 15.83
C VAL A 32 22.26 9.59 16.74
N MET A 33 21.90 10.05 17.93
CA MET A 33 21.00 9.35 18.86
C MET A 33 19.71 10.15 19.02
N LEU A 34 18.58 9.46 19.12
CA LEU A 34 17.27 10.11 19.20
C LEU A 34 16.94 10.53 20.65
N ASP A 35 16.15 11.59 20.79
CA ASP A 35 15.79 12.18 22.09
C ASP A 35 15.17 11.18 23.07
N TYR A 36 14.35 10.23 22.59
CA TYR A 36 13.73 9.21 23.45
C TYR A 36 14.74 8.18 23.97
N GLU A 37 15.79 7.88 23.20
CA GLU A 37 16.84 6.96 23.63
C GLU A 37 17.76 7.62 24.64
N LEU A 38 18.11 8.89 24.38
CA LEU A 38 18.86 9.71 25.33
C LEU A 38 18.06 9.87 26.62
N ALA A 39 16.79 10.22 26.54
CA ALA A 39 15.94 10.36 27.72
C ALA A 39 15.93 9.07 28.56
N ALA A 40 15.76 7.90 27.93
CA ALA A 40 15.82 6.61 28.62
C ALA A 40 17.20 6.33 29.25
N LEU A 41 18.28 6.68 28.57
CA LEU A 41 19.66 6.50 29.06
C LEU A 41 19.98 7.38 30.25
N TYR A 42 19.59 8.65 30.18
CA TYR A 42 19.82 9.63 31.24
C TYR A 42 18.80 9.49 32.40
N GLY A 43 17.75 8.68 32.23
CA GLY A 43 16.68 8.52 33.22
C GLY A 43 15.71 9.70 33.30
N TYR A 44 15.54 10.43 32.20
CA TYR A 44 14.61 11.56 32.07
C TYR A 44 13.41 11.18 31.22
N GLU A 45 12.30 11.90 31.39
CA GLU A 45 11.24 11.91 30.38
C GLU A 45 11.70 12.66 29.13
N VAL A 46 11.29 12.21 27.94
CA VAL A 46 11.63 12.85 26.65
C VAL A 46 11.26 14.33 26.65
N ARG A 47 10.09 14.67 27.21
CA ARG A 47 9.63 16.05 27.34
C ARG A 47 10.52 16.89 28.25
N ALA A 48 10.97 16.33 29.37
CA ALA A 48 11.85 17.01 30.32
C ALA A 48 13.25 17.25 29.72
N LEU A 49 13.81 16.24 29.03
CA LEU A 49 15.07 16.37 28.30
C LEU A 49 15.00 17.50 27.26
N ASN A 50 13.99 17.45 26.39
CA ASN A 50 13.78 18.46 25.34
C ASN A 50 13.52 19.86 25.92
N GLN A 51 12.92 19.96 27.10
CA GLN A 51 12.74 21.23 27.79
C GLN A 51 14.07 21.82 28.28
N GLN A 52 14.98 20.99 28.81
CA GLN A 52 16.32 21.44 29.22
C GLN A 52 17.14 21.94 28.03
N VAL A 53 17.05 21.26 26.89
CA VAL A 53 17.69 21.68 25.65
C VAL A 53 17.14 23.03 25.17
N LYS A 54 15.82 23.18 25.13
CA LYS A 54 15.18 24.45 24.72
C LYS A 54 15.56 25.64 25.60
N ARG A 55 15.76 25.42 26.91
CA ARG A 55 16.24 26.46 27.83
C ARG A 55 17.69 26.88 27.55
N ASN A 56 18.47 26.04 26.88
CA ASN A 56 19.89 26.25 26.61
C ASN A 56 20.16 26.22 25.09
N ILE A 57 19.20 26.62 24.27
CA ILE A 57 19.22 26.41 22.81
C ILE A 57 20.43 27.05 22.12
N GLU A 58 20.97 28.14 22.67
CA GLU A 58 22.20 28.79 22.19
C GLU A 58 23.44 27.86 22.18
N ARG A 59 23.42 26.79 22.98
CA ARG A 59 24.47 25.76 23.02
C ARG A 59 24.27 24.63 22.02
N PHE A 60 23.14 24.60 21.32
CA PHE A 60 22.76 23.54 20.39
C PHE A 60 22.55 24.12 18.98
N PRO A 61 23.64 24.46 18.28
CA PRO A 61 23.55 24.80 16.86
C PRO A 61 23.03 23.62 16.03
N ASP A 62 22.57 23.90 14.81
CA ASP A 62 21.93 22.93 13.92
C ASP A 62 22.81 21.71 13.58
N ASP A 63 24.14 21.86 13.67
CA ASP A 63 25.07 20.77 13.47
C ASP A 63 25.18 19.83 14.68
N PHE A 64 24.76 20.27 15.87
CA PHE A 64 24.79 19.52 17.12
C PHE A 64 23.47 18.78 17.37
N MET A 65 22.35 19.43 17.05
CA MET A 65 21.01 18.90 17.19
C MET A 65 20.11 19.40 16.06
N PHE A 66 19.26 18.51 15.53
CA PHE A 66 18.22 18.89 14.58
C PHE A 66 16.97 18.05 14.77
N GLN A 67 15.81 18.57 14.36
CA GLN A 67 14.58 17.80 14.35
C GLN A 67 14.45 17.03 13.04
N LEU A 68 14.05 15.76 13.12
CA LEU A 68 13.83 14.94 11.93
C LEU A 68 12.62 15.45 11.13
N THR A 69 12.68 15.34 9.80
CA THR A 69 11.49 15.49 8.95
C THR A 69 10.60 14.26 9.05
N LYS A 70 9.37 14.34 8.52
CA LYS A 70 8.46 13.20 8.52
C LYS A 70 8.99 12.05 7.66
N GLU A 71 9.58 12.40 6.52
CA GLU A 71 10.19 11.48 5.58
C GLU A 71 11.39 10.78 6.20
N GLU A 72 12.22 11.51 6.96
CA GLU A 72 13.35 10.92 7.70
C GLU A 72 12.88 9.95 8.79
N VAL A 73 11.79 10.29 9.50
CA VAL A 73 11.17 9.37 10.46
C VAL A 73 10.66 8.09 9.79
N GLU A 74 10.07 8.20 8.60
CA GLU A 74 9.62 7.02 7.83
C GLU A 74 10.79 6.18 7.30
N GLY A 75 11.88 6.83 6.85
CA GLY A 75 13.11 6.16 6.45
C GLY A 75 13.71 5.33 7.59
N VAL A 76 13.82 5.91 8.79
CA VAL A 76 14.31 5.19 9.98
C VAL A 76 13.38 4.04 10.36
N LYS A 77 12.06 4.18 10.22
CA LYS A 77 11.11 3.07 10.46
C LYS A 77 11.32 1.89 9.51
N SER A 78 11.52 2.19 8.22
CA SER A 78 11.64 1.16 7.17
C SER A 78 12.87 0.27 7.32
N GLN A 79 13.91 0.75 8.02
CA GLN A 79 15.14 0.02 8.29
C GLN A 79 15.00 -1.02 9.43
N PHE A 80 13.91 -1.00 10.20
CA PHE A 80 13.69 -1.92 11.32
C PHE A 80 12.37 -2.68 11.18
N VAL A 81 12.45 -4.01 11.02
CA VAL A 81 11.30 -4.94 11.00
C VAL A 81 10.65 -5.10 12.38
N ILE A 82 11.32 -4.69 13.46
CA ILE A 82 10.82 -4.86 14.83
C ILE A 82 11.20 -3.64 15.70
N SER A 83 10.49 -2.53 15.56
CA SER A 83 10.32 -1.62 16.70
C SER A 83 8.83 -1.31 16.82
N PRO A 84 8.21 -1.49 18.00
CA PRO A 84 6.84 -1.06 18.18
C PRO A 84 6.76 0.43 17.84
N PHE A 85 5.82 0.76 16.96
CA PHE A 85 5.47 2.11 16.48
C PHE A 85 5.28 3.17 17.60
N SER A 86 5.30 2.76 18.86
CA SER A 86 5.08 3.55 20.07
C SER A 86 6.23 4.46 20.51
N ASN A 87 7.50 4.19 20.14
CA ASN A 87 8.63 4.87 20.82
C ASN A 87 9.11 6.18 20.16
N PHE A 88 8.95 6.37 18.84
CA PHE A 88 9.36 7.63 18.16
C PHE A 88 8.58 8.86 18.62
N TYR A 89 7.39 8.63 19.20
CA TYR A 89 6.53 9.65 19.77
C TYR A 89 6.35 9.44 21.28
N ALA A 90 7.30 8.76 21.93
CA ALA A 90 7.25 8.48 23.37
C ALA A 90 7.08 9.78 24.18
N GLY A 91 6.17 9.76 25.14
CA GLY A 91 5.82 10.94 25.95
C GLY A 91 4.90 11.96 25.26
N GLN A 92 4.31 11.61 24.11
CA GLN A 92 3.30 12.43 23.42
C GLN A 92 1.92 11.75 23.51
N GLU A 93 1.13 12.10 24.53
CA GLU A 93 -0.28 11.71 24.64
C GLU A 93 -1.18 12.88 24.21
N GLY A 94 -2.08 12.65 23.24
CA GLY A 94 -3.07 13.62 22.76
C GLY A 94 -2.49 14.77 21.93
N GLY A 95 -2.89 14.88 20.65
CA GLY A 95 -2.57 16.01 19.76
C GLY A 95 -1.61 15.70 18.60
N ARG A 96 -1.18 16.75 17.89
CA ARG A 96 -0.31 16.64 16.70
C ARG A 96 1.09 16.16 17.09
N ARG A 97 1.37 14.89 16.81
CA ARG A 97 2.65 14.24 17.07
C ARG A 97 3.81 14.97 16.39
N LYS A 98 4.87 15.27 17.15
CA LYS A 98 6.08 15.96 16.69
C LYS A 98 7.21 14.96 16.45
N PRO A 99 7.94 15.04 15.32
CA PRO A 99 9.13 14.23 15.11
C PRO A 99 10.15 14.40 16.25
N PRO A 100 10.93 13.36 16.57
CA PRO A 100 11.96 13.43 17.60
C PRO A 100 13.10 14.36 17.20
N TYR A 101 13.87 14.81 18.19
CA TYR A 101 15.17 15.42 17.95
C TYR A 101 16.27 14.36 17.80
N ALA A 102 17.18 14.60 16.87
CA ALA A 102 18.43 13.88 16.71
C ALA A 102 19.57 14.70 17.30
N PHE A 103 20.42 14.04 18.09
CA PHE A 103 21.62 14.62 18.66
C PHE A 103 22.84 13.92 18.12
N THR A 104 23.76 14.70 17.58
CA THR A 104 25.09 14.22 17.23
C THR A 104 25.92 13.99 18.49
N GLU A 105 27.11 13.41 18.34
CA GLU A 105 28.06 13.31 19.44
C GLU A 105 28.36 14.68 20.08
N GLN A 106 28.50 15.74 19.28
CA GLN A 106 28.67 17.12 19.75
C GLN A 106 27.45 17.60 20.56
N GLY A 107 26.24 17.28 20.10
CA GLY A 107 25.01 17.53 20.85
C GLY A 107 24.98 16.79 22.19
N ILE A 108 25.49 15.56 22.25
CA ILE A 108 25.57 14.78 23.48
C ILE A 108 26.62 15.36 24.44
N TYR A 109 27.78 15.81 23.93
CA TYR A 109 28.74 16.57 24.74
C TYR A 109 28.07 17.79 25.36
N MET A 110 27.23 18.53 24.62
CA MET A 110 26.51 19.68 25.17
C MET A 110 25.43 19.27 26.18
N LEU A 111 24.70 18.18 25.94
CA LEU A 111 23.75 17.62 26.91
C LEU A 111 24.41 17.31 28.25
N ALA A 112 25.63 16.75 28.25
CA ALA A 112 26.38 16.49 29.46
C ALA A 112 26.68 17.75 30.30
N THR A 113 26.75 18.93 29.66
CA THR A 113 26.94 20.21 30.38
C THR A 113 25.65 20.79 30.95
N VAL A 114 24.50 20.38 30.40
CA VAL A 114 23.17 20.90 30.77
C VAL A 114 22.52 19.99 31.82
N LEU A 115 22.69 18.68 31.68
CA LEU A 115 22.17 17.69 32.61
C LEU A 115 23.11 17.56 33.81
N LYS A 116 22.57 17.74 35.02
CA LYS A 116 23.33 17.69 36.27
C LYS A 116 23.00 16.42 37.05
N GLY A 117 24.04 15.74 37.55
CA GLY A 117 23.90 14.60 38.46
C GLY A 117 24.88 13.48 38.13
N LYS A 118 25.25 12.69 39.16
CA LYS A 118 26.23 11.58 39.03
C LYS A 118 25.83 10.56 37.96
N VAL A 119 24.53 10.28 37.83
CA VAL A 119 24.01 9.38 36.79
C VAL A 119 24.20 9.99 35.40
N ALA A 120 23.88 11.27 35.21
CA ALA A 120 24.04 11.94 33.92
C ALA A 120 25.52 12.03 33.49
N GLU A 121 26.44 12.27 34.42
CA GLU A 121 27.88 12.27 34.15
C GLU A 121 28.39 10.90 33.68
N GLN A 122 28.01 9.83 34.39
CA GLN A 122 28.38 8.47 34.01
C GLN A 122 27.81 8.05 32.64
N GLN A 123 26.54 8.36 32.40
CA GLN A 123 25.88 8.05 31.12
C GLN A 123 26.49 8.84 29.96
N SER A 124 26.86 10.10 30.19
CA SER A 124 27.55 10.91 29.18
C SER A 124 28.88 10.29 28.77
N ILE A 125 29.73 9.92 29.73
CA ILE A 125 31.02 9.27 29.46
C ILE A 125 30.82 7.96 28.69
N PHE A 126 29.81 7.19 29.06
CA PHE A 126 29.49 5.93 28.42
C PHE A 126 29.05 6.11 26.96
N ILE A 127 28.11 7.04 26.70
CA ILE A 127 27.63 7.32 25.35
C ILE A 127 28.78 7.82 24.47
N MET A 128 29.64 8.71 24.98
CA MET A 128 30.81 9.21 24.24
C MET A 128 31.77 8.07 23.83
N ARG A 129 31.97 7.08 24.71
CA ARG A 129 32.77 5.88 24.38
C ARG A 129 32.11 5.06 23.28
N ALA A 130 30.79 4.86 23.34
CA ALA A 130 30.06 4.15 22.30
C ALA A 130 30.19 4.83 20.92
N PHE A 131 30.06 6.16 20.83
CA PHE A 131 30.27 6.91 19.59
C PHE A 131 31.71 6.82 19.07
N ARG A 132 32.70 6.77 19.96
CA ARG A 132 34.11 6.54 19.58
C ARG A 132 34.29 5.15 18.99
N GLU A 133 33.80 4.12 19.65
CA GLU A 133 33.91 2.74 19.18
C GLU A 133 33.19 2.53 17.85
N MET A 134 32.00 3.11 17.68
CA MET A 134 31.26 3.02 16.42
C MET A 134 32.00 3.68 15.26
N ARG A 135 32.62 4.84 15.47
CA ARG A 135 33.47 5.46 14.44
C ARG A 135 34.68 4.61 14.09
N GLN A 136 35.33 4.02 15.08
CA GLN A 136 36.46 3.11 14.82
C GLN A 136 35.99 1.87 14.05
N PHE A 137 34.83 1.30 14.42
CA PHE A 137 34.23 0.18 13.72
C PHE A 137 33.91 0.51 12.25
N ILE A 138 33.28 1.66 11.99
CA ILE A 138 32.97 2.10 10.62
C ILE A 138 34.24 2.32 9.82
N SER A 139 35.22 3.03 10.40
CA SER A 139 36.49 3.30 9.72
C SER A 139 37.26 2.03 9.40
N ASN A 140 37.31 1.05 10.31
CA ASN A 140 38.04 -0.20 10.12
C ASN A 140 37.35 -1.13 9.12
N ASN A 141 36.02 -1.05 9.00
CA ASN A 141 35.23 -1.92 8.13
C ASN A 141 34.71 -1.20 6.87
N ALA A 142 35.22 -0.01 6.53
CA ALA A 142 34.75 0.80 5.41
C ALA A 142 34.70 0.02 4.08
N LEU A 143 35.74 -0.78 3.79
CA LEU A 143 35.81 -1.61 2.59
C LEU A 143 34.77 -2.74 2.57
N LEU A 144 34.37 -3.26 3.73
CA LEU A 144 33.29 -4.24 3.83
C LEU A 144 31.93 -3.59 3.59
N PHE A 145 31.70 -2.38 4.11
CA PHE A 145 30.48 -1.62 3.86
C PHE A 145 30.32 -1.28 2.37
N GLU A 146 31.39 -0.87 1.70
CA GLU A 146 31.38 -0.62 0.25
C GLU A 146 30.97 -1.88 -0.55
N LYS A 147 31.52 -3.04 -0.19
CA LYS A 147 31.14 -4.32 -0.80
C LYS A 147 29.68 -4.68 -0.55
N ILE A 148 29.17 -4.46 0.67
CA ILE A 148 27.76 -4.72 1.01
C ILE A 148 26.85 -3.84 0.17
N SER A 149 27.12 -2.52 0.09
CA SER A 149 26.33 -1.60 -0.74
C SER A 149 26.31 -2.03 -2.22
N HIS A 150 27.45 -2.50 -2.75
CA HIS A 150 27.49 -3.01 -4.12
C HIS A 150 26.65 -4.29 -4.30
N ILE A 151 26.63 -5.19 -3.31
CA ILE A 151 25.81 -6.41 -3.35
C ILE A 151 24.32 -6.05 -3.27
N GLU A 152 23.93 -5.12 -2.40
CA GLU A 152 22.54 -4.65 -2.28
C GLU A 152 22.05 -4.02 -3.58
N LEU A 153 22.85 -3.15 -4.20
CA LEU A 153 22.53 -2.59 -5.52
C LEU A 153 22.33 -3.68 -6.57
N LYS A 154 23.23 -4.67 -6.62
CA LYS A 154 23.12 -5.80 -7.54
C LYS A 154 21.86 -6.63 -7.27
N GLN A 155 21.47 -6.82 -6.01
CA GLN A 155 20.22 -7.51 -5.67
C GLN A 155 18.99 -6.74 -6.12
N LEU A 156 18.95 -5.42 -5.93
CA LEU A 156 17.85 -4.58 -6.42
C LEU A 156 17.75 -4.62 -7.95
N GLU A 157 18.89 -4.58 -8.66
CA GLU A 157 18.92 -4.75 -10.11
C GLU A 157 18.41 -6.14 -10.54
N TYR A 158 18.84 -7.21 -9.86
CA TYR A 158 18.32 -8.56 -10.14
C TYR A 158 16.82 -8.65 -9.89
N GLN A 159 16.30 -8.09 -8.80
CA GLN A 159 14.87 -8.05 -8.50
C GLN A 159 14.11 -7.29 -9.59
N LYS A 160 14.58 -6.11 -9.99
CA LYS A 160 14.01 -5.33 -11.09
C LYS A 160 13.99 -6.14 -12.39
N SER A 161 15.12 -6.74 -12.76
CA SER A 161 15.24 -7.56 -13.98
C SER A 161 14.34 -8.81 -13.94
N THR A 162 14.12 -9.37 -12.75
CA THR A 162 13.23 -10.52 -12.55
C THR A 162 11.77 -10.10 -12.71
N ASN A 163 11.37 -8.97 -12.13
CA ASN A 163 10.03 -8.40 -12.32
C ASN A 163 9.76 -8.07 -13.78
N GLU A 164 10.73 -7.46 -14.49
CA GLU A 164 10.61 -7.21 -15.93
C GLU A 164 10.47 -8.50 -16.75
N LYS A 165 11.19 -9.56 -16.37
CA LYS A 165 11.04 -10.88 -17.01
C LYS A 165 9.69 -11.51 -16.70
N LEU A 166 9.19 -11.40 -15.47
CA LEU A 166 7.86 -11.88 -15.09
C LEU A 166 6.77 -11.14 -15.86
N GLU A 167 6.87 -9.82 -16.00
CA GLU A 167 5.94 -9.02 -16.79
C GLU A 167 5.92 -9.47 -18.25
N LYS A 168 7.09 -9.74 -18.84
CA LYS A 168 7.17 -10.31 -20.19
C LYS A 168 6.55 -11.70 -20.30
N VAL A 169 6.68 -12.53 -19.27
CA VAL A 169 6.02 -13.84 -19.21
C VAL A 169 4.50 -13.68 -19.10
N PHE A 170 4.01 -12.75 -18.27
CA PHE A 170 2.59 -12.44 -18.18
C PHE A 170 2.04 -11.90 -19.49
N GLN A 171 2.74 -10.97 -20.14
CA GLN A 171 2.39 -10.47 -21.47
C GLN A 171 2.34 -11.61 -22.49
N TYR A 172 3.31 -12.53 -22.48
CA TYR A 172 3.30 -13.69 -23.37
C TYR A 172 2.12 -14.63 -23.06
N ILE A 173 1.76 -14.83 -21.78
CA ILE A 173 0.58 -15.61 -21.40
C ILE A 173 -0.70 -14.90 -21.83
N GLU A 174 -0.79 -13.57 -21.69
CA GLU A 174 -1.92 -12.78 -22.19
C GLU A 174 -2.05 -12.87 -23.72
N ASP A 175 -0.94 -12.73 -24.44
CA ASP A 175 -0.89 -12.85 -25.90
C ASP A 175 -1.23 -14.29 -26.36
N GLN A 176 -0.87 -15.31 -25.58
CA GLN A 176 -1.26 -16.71 -25.84
C GLN A 176 -2.64 -17.09 -25.30
N THR A 177 -3.30 -16.21 -24.55
CA THR A 177 -4.68 -16.38 -24.05
C THR A 177 -5.68 -15.49 -24.76
N GLU A 178 -5.48 -15.26 -26.07
CA GLU A 178 -6.58 -15.21 -27.04
C GLU A 178 -7.31 -16.58 -27.14
N SER A 179 -7.57 -17.21 -25.99
CA SER A 179 -8.50 -18.31 -25.90
C SER A 179 -9.89 -17.74 -26.13
N LYS A 180 -10.42 -18.03 -27.32
CA LYS A 180 -11.78 -17.76 -27.80
C LYS A 180 -12.88 -18.18 -26.80
N GLN A 181 -12.52 -19.01 -25.82
CA GLN A 181 -13.35 -19.39 -24.68
C GLN A 181 -12.55 -19.26 -23.38
N LYS A 182 -13.07 -18.50 -22.40
CA LYS A 182 -12.45 -18.33 -21.07
C LYS A 182 -13.39 -18.86 -20.01
N ILE A 183 -12.89 -19.77 -19.18
CA ILE A 183 -13.61 -20.32 -18.03
C ILE A 183 -13.11 -19.60 -16.78
N PHE A 184 -14.05 -19.11 -15.97
CA PHE A 184 -13.80 -18.52 -14.67
C PHE A 184 -14.25 -19.51 -13.60
N PHE A 185 -13.42 -19.71 -12.59
CA PHE A 185 -13.71 -20.55 -11.43
C PHE A 185 -14.34 -19.74 -10.29
N ASP A 186 -14.86 -20.45 -9.29
CA ASP A 186 -15.48 -19.84 -8.11
C ASP A 186 -14.50 -18.91 -7.37
N GLY A 187 -14.95 -17.72 -7.00
CA GLY A 187 -14.16 -16.70 -6.31
C GLY A 187 -13.33 -15.77 -7.21
N GLN A 188 -13.25 -16.00 -8.52
CA GLN A 188 -12.52 -15.15 -9.48
C GLN A 188 -13.31 -13.89 -9.88
N ILE A 189 -13.82 -13.16 -8.89
CA ILE A 189 -14.71 -12.01 -9.11
C ILE A 189 -13.99 -10.89 -9.86
N TYR A 190 -12.78 -10.52 -9.44
CA TYR A 190 -12.03 -9.42 -10.04
C TYR A 190 -11.55 -9.76 -11.46
N ASP A 191 -11.09 -11.00 -11.69
CA ASP A 191 -10.63 -11.45 -13.01
C ASP A 191 -11.78 -11.48 -14.01
N ALA A 192 -12.95 -11.98 -13.59
CA ALA A 192 -14.17 -11.97 -14.38
C ALA A 192 -14.63 -10.54 -14.72
N PHE A 193 -14.64 -9.65 -13.72
CA PHE A 193 -14.99 -8.25 -13.91
C PHE A 193 -14.04 -7.54 -14.88
N SER A 194 -12.73 -7.70 -14.70
CA SER A 194 -11.69 -7.09 -15.54
C SER A 194 -11.79 -7.58 -16.99
N PHE A 195 -12.07 -8.87 -17.17
CA PHE A 195 -12.26 -9.42 -18.51
C PHE A 195 -13.54 -8.91 -19.19
N ILE A 196 -14.69 -8.90 -18.51
CA ILE A 196 -15.95 -8.39 -19.11
C ILE A 196 -15.85 -6.90 -19.40
N THR A 197 -15.23 -6.11 -18.51
CA THR A 197 -14.99 -4.68 -18.77
C THR A 197 -14.06 -4.46 -19.95
N SER A 198 -13.03 -5.30 -20.14
CA SER A 198 -12.19 -5.25 -21.35
C SER A 198 -12.97 -5.54 -22.63
N ILE A 199 -13.99 -6.42 -22.60
CA ILE A 199 -14.89 -6.68 -23.73
C ILE A 199 -15.75 -5.45 -24.02
N VAL A 200 -16.37 -4.89 -22.99
CA VAL A 200 -17.22 -3.68 -23.09
C VAL A 200 -16.43 -2.49 -23.65
N GLN A 201 -15.15 -2.35 -23.29
CA GLN A 201 -14.27 -1.29 -23.79
C GLN A 201 -13.86 -1.45 -25.25
N LYS A 202 -13.99 -2.64 -25.84
CA LYS A 202 -13.69 -2.87 -27.27
C LYS A 202 -14.76 -2.31 -28.20
N ALA A 203 -15.98 -2.06 -27.72
CA ALA A 203 -17.06 -1.49 -28.53
C ALA A 203 -16.75 -0.05 -28.95
N GLN A 204 -17.05 0.27 -30.20
CA GLN A 204 -16.84 1.60 -30.76
C GLN A 204 -18.13 2.41 -30.94
N ASN A 205 -19.23 1.73 -31.28
CA ASN A 205 -20.51 2.35 -31.64
C ASN A 205 -21.65 1.86 -30.75
N GLU A 206 -21.83 0.55 -30.59
CA GLU A 206 -22.97 0.00 -29.85
C GLU A 206 -22.64 -1.29 -29.07
N ILE A 207 -23.37 -1.48 -27.96
CA ILE A 207 -23.38 -2.71 -27.16
C ILE A 207 -24.82 -3.15 -26.98
N ILE A 208 -25.14 -4.36 -27.42
CA ILE A 208 -26.42 -5.02 -27.12
C ILE A 208 -26.18 -6.12 -26.09
N LEU A 209 -26.79 -5.99 -24.92
CA LEU A 209 -26.73 -6.97 -23.85
C LEU A 209 -28.07 -7.71 -23.75
N ILE A 210 -28.04 -9.03 -23.88
CA ILE A 210 -29.15 -9.92 -23.54
C ILE A 210 -28.82 -10.59 -22.21
N ASP A 211 -29.56 -10.26 -21.16
CA ASP A 211 -29.44 -10.93 -19.85
C ASP A 211 -30.81 -10.88 -19.14
N GLY A 212 -31.35 -12.04 -18.78
CA GLY A 212 -32.66 -12.15 -18.13
C GLY A 212 -32.72 -11.50 -16.74
N TYR A 213 -31.59 -11.29 -16.05
CA TYR A 213 -31.56 -10.85 -14.66
C TYR A 213 -30.62 -9.66 -14.44
N VAL A 214 -30.81 -8.58 -15.20
CA VAL A 214 -30.00 -7.36 -15.08
C VAL A 214 -30.31 -6.60 -13.79
N ASP A 215 -29.25 -6.15 -13.11
CA ASP A 215 -29.32 -5.31 -11.91
C ASP A 215 -28.30 -4.15 -11.97
N VAL A 216 -28.18 -3.40 -10.87
CA VAL A 216 -27.21 -2.30 -10.72
C VAL A 216 -25.75 -2.77 -10.86
N GLY A 217 -25.45 -4.01 -10.49
CA GLY A 217 -24.13 -4.61 -10.68
C GLY A 217 -23.76 -4.73 -12.16
N THR A 218 -24.72 -5.12 -13.00
CA THR A 218 -24.56 -5.11 -14.46
C THR A 218 -24.32 -3.70 -15.00
N LEU A 219 -25.04 -2.69 -14.47
CA LEU A 219 -24.83 -1.30 -14.86
C LEU A 219 -23.43 -0.81 -14.51
N ASN A 220 -22.86 -1.21 -13.36
CA ASN A 220 -21.50 -0.84 -12.98
C ASN A 220 -20.43 -1.35 -13.96
N ILE A 221 -20.66 -2.50 -14.58
CA ILE A 221 -19.79 -3.04 -15.65
C ILE A 221 -19.94 -2.18 -16.91
N LEU A 222 -21.18 -1.90 -17.32
CA LEU A 222 -21.49 -1.10 -18.51
C LEU A 222 -21.06 0.37 -18.37
N ALA A 223 -20.95 0.90 -17.15
CA ALA A 223 -20.41 2.23 -16.88
C ALA A 223 -18.96 2.40 -17.36
N LYS A 224 -18.24 1.29 -17.62
CA LYS A 224 -16.87 1.30 -18.16
C LYS A 224 -16.82 1.38 -19.69
N LYS A 225 -17.95 1.51 -20.37
CA LYS A 225 -18.03 1.72 -21.82
C LYS A 225 -17.35 3.02 -22.25
N ASN A 226 -16.97 3.09 -23.53
CA ASN A 226 -16.53 4.36 -24.14
C ASN A 226 -17.69 5.36 -24.17
N ALA A 227 -17.39 6.65 -23.97
CA ALA A 227 -18.41 7.70 -23.80
C ALA A 227 -19.37 7.82 -24.99
N THR A 228 -18.92 7.46 -26.20
CA THR A 228 -19.68 7.55 -27.45
C THR A 228 -20.49 6.29 -27.79
N VAL A 229 -20.42 5.24 -26.98
CA VAL A 229 -21.04 3.95 -27.29
C VAL A 229 -22.45 3.89 -26.74
N ASP A 230 -23.42 3.53 -27.58
CA ASP A 230 -24.80 3.33 -27.17
C ASP A 230 -25.01 1.92 -26.60
N VAL A 231 -25.83 1.81 -25.55
CA VAL A 231 -26.12 0.52 -24.91
C VAL A 231 -27.60 0.21 -25.02
N LYS A 232 -27.91 -1.00 -25.50
CA LYS A 232 -29.26 -1.57 -25.48
C LYS A 232 -29.28 -2.84 -24.65
N ILE A 233 -30.20 -2.93 -23.69
CA ILE A 233 -30.36 -4.10 -22.82
C ILE A 233 -31.71 -4.77 -23.10
N TYR A 234 -31.68 -6.07 -23.35
CA TYR A 234 -32.83 -6.95 -23.39
C TYR A 234 -32.87 -7.78 -22.10
N THR A 235 -33.89 -7.58 -21.28
CA THR A 235 -33.99 -8.25 -19.97
C THR A 235 -35.42 -8.66 -19.63
N TYR A 236 -35.59 -9.54 -18.63
CA TYR A 236 -36.92 -9.99 -18.26
C TYR A 236 -37.71 -8.91 -17.53
N ALA A 237 -39.04 -9.01 -17.59
CA ALA A 237 -39.92 -8.16 -16.78
C ALA A 237 -39.66 -8.32 -15.27
N SER A 238 -39.16 -9.49 -14.84
CA SER A 238 -38.80 -9.81 -13.45
C SER A 238 -37.39 -9.33 -13.03
N ALA A 239 -36.62 -8.71 -13.93
CA ALA A 239 -35.32 -8.16 -13.59
C ALA A 239 -35.44 -7.01 -12.58
N SER A 240 -34.47 -6.92 -11.66
CA SER A 240 -34.50 -5.95 -10.56
C SER A 240 -34.16 -4.51 -10.96
N ILE A 241 -33.72 -4.29 -12.20
CA ILE A 241 -33.46 -2.95 -12.74
C ILE A 241 -34.73 -2.10 -12.80
N THR A 242 -34.67 -0.88 -12.25
CA THR A 242 -35.78 0.08 -12.25
C THR A 242 -35.58 1.20 -13.26
N ASN A 243 -36.67 1.90 -13.61
CA ASN A 243 -36.58 3.09 -14.48
C ASN A 243 -35.71 4.20 -13.87
N ASN A 244 -35.67 4.30 -12.54
CA ASN A 244 -34.85 5.29 -11.86
C ASN A 244 -33.35 5.00 -12.03
N ASP A 245 -32.97 3.72 -12.03
CA ASP A 245 -31.59 3.29 -12.28
C ASP A 245 -31.15 3.64 -13.71
N ILE A 246 -32.04 3.49 -14.69
CA ILE A 246 -31.78 3.84 -16.09
C ILE A 246 -31.56 5.36 -16.23
N VAL A 247 -32.41 6.16 -15.61
CA VAL A 247 -32.29 7.63 -15.62
C VAL A 247 -30.98 8.07 -14.96
N ASN A 248 -30.65 7.51 -13.79
CA ASN A 248 -29.42 7.81 -13.08
C ASN A 248 -28.17 7.40 -13.89
N PHE A 249 -28.21 6.25 -14.54
CA PHE A 249 -27.13 5.80 -15.41
C PHE A 249 -26.96 6.73 -16.61
N ASN A 250 -28.05 7.07 -17.31
CA ASN A 250 -28.02 7.96 -18.48
C ASN A 250 -27.57 9.39 -18.15
N ALA A 251 -27.78 9.86 -16.92
CA ALA A 251 -27.28 11.15 -16.47
C ALA A 251 -25.74 11.22 -16.44
N GLN A 252 -25.07 10.09 -16.22
CA GLN A 252 -23.61 10.01 -16.11
C GLN A 252 -22.95 9.34 -17.34
N TYR A 253 -23.62 8.38 -17.96
CA TYR A 253 -23.10 7.52 -19.03
C TYR A 253 -24.11 7.32 -20.17
N PRO A 254 -24.54 8.40 -20.86
CA PRO A 254 -25.47 8.27 -21.99
C PRO A 254 -24.83 7.48 -23.16
N THR A 255 -25.57 6.72 -23.98
CA THR A 255 -27.00 6.39 -23.87
C THR A 255 -27.21 4.91 -23.49
N LEU A 256 -28.26 4.64 -22.70
CA LEU A 256 -28.72 3.33 -22.26
C LEU A 256 -30.23 3.22 -22.52
N THR A 257 -30.61 2.20 -23.27
CA THR A 257 -32.00 1.80 -23.54
C THR A 257 -32.25 0.40 -23.00
N VAL A 258 -33.42 0.16 -22.41
CA VAL A 258 -33.79 -1.14 -21.84
C VAL A 258 -35.14 -1.58 -22.38
N GLU A 259 -35.16 -2.73 -23.02
CA GLU A 259 -36.35 -3.38 -23.57
C GLU A 259 -36.64 -4.67 -22.80
N LYS A 260 -37.92 -4.92 -22.53
CA LYS A 260 -38.36 -6.10 -21.78
C LYS A 260 -38.77 -7.20 -22.74
N THR A 261 -38.09 -8.34 -22.69
CA THR A 261 -38.38 -9.53 -23.52
C THR A 261 -38.15 -10.80 -22.72
N GLN A 262 -38.86 -11.88 -23.03
CA GLN A 262 -38.63 -13.22 -22.45
C GLN A 262 -38.21 -14.25 -23.51
N ILE A 263 -37.96 -13.81 -24.74
CA ILE A 263 -37.72 -14.70 -25.89
C ILE A 263 -36.36 -15.40 -25.78
N PHE A 264 -35.40 -14.80 -25.08
CA PHE A 264 -34.04 -15.33 -24.93
C PHE A 264 -33.80 -15.87 -23.52
N HIS A 265 -33.36 -17.12 -23.41
CA HIS A 265 -32.92 -17.73 -22.15
C HIS A 265 -31.41 -17.61 -21.94
N ASP A 266 -30.66 -17.66 -23.03
CA ASP A 266 -29.21 -17.51 -23.02
C ASP A 266 -28.80 -16.04 -22.97
N ARG A 267 -27.55 -15.82 -22.57
CA ARG A 267 -27.02 -14.48 -22.30
C ARG A 267 -25.95 -14.14 -23.31
N PHE A 268 -26.07 -12.96 -23.90
CA PHE A 268 -25.19 -12.53 -24.97
C PHE A 268 -24.75 -11.08 -24.79
N ILE A 269 -23.50 -10.80 -25.15
CA ILE A 269 -23.01 -9.44 -25.39
C ILE A 269 -22.68 -9.34 -26.87
N ILE A 270 -23.33 -8.41 -27.57
CA ILE A 270 -23.08 -8.12 -28.96
C ILE A 270 -22.39 -6.77 -29.04
N LEU A 271 -21.26 -6.69 -29.72
CA LEU A 271 -20.52 -5.45 -29.96
C LEU A 271 -20.63 -5.05 -31.43
N ASP A 272 -21.00 -3.80 -31.68
CA ASP A 272 -21.00 -3.15 -33.00
C ASP A 272 -21.73 -3.94 -34.10
N GLY A 273 -22.78 -4.69 -33.74
CA GLY A 273 -23.53 -5.56 -34.64
C GLY A 273 -22.70 -6.66 -35.34
N LYS A 274 -21.49 -6.94 -34.87
CA LYS A 274 -20.52 -7.83 -35.55
C LYS A 274 -20.00 -8.95 -34.66
N THR A 275 -19.72 -8.65 -33.40
CA THR A 275 -19.03 -9.57 -32.50
C THR A 275 -20.00 -10.05 -31.43
N VAL A 276 -20.23 -11.36 -31.30
CA VAL A 276 -21.18 -11.92 -30.31
C VAL A 276 -20.43 -12.79 -29.30
N TYR A 277 -20.57 -12.45 -28.02
CA TYR A 277 -20.09 -13.26 -26.90
C TYR A 277 -21.25 -13.95 -26.21
N HIS A 278 -21.15 -15.25 -25.97
CA HIS A 278 -22.04 -16.01 -25.10
C HIS A 278 -21.48 -16.09 -23.68
N ILE A 279 -22.36 -15.93 -22.69
CA ILE A 279 -21.99 -15.90 -21.27
C ILE A 279 -22.83 -16.92 -20.50
N GLY A 280 -22.17 -17.87 -19.85
CA GLY A 280 -22.85 -18.92 -19.07
C GLY A 280 -23.50 -18.45 -17.77
N ALA A 281 -23.33 -17.19 -17.37
CA ALA A 281 -23.86 -16.61 -16.13
C ALA A 281 -24.33 -15.16 -16.34
N SER A 282 -25.27 -14.71 -15.51
CA SER A 282 -25.68 -13.29 -15.53
C SER A 282 -24.52 -12.41 -15.09
N LEU A 283 -24.38 -11.23 -15.70
CA LEU A 283 -23.26 -10.33 -15.44
C LEU A 283 -23.17 -9.93 -13.96
N LYS A 284 -24.31 -9.83 -13.27
CA LYS A 284 -24.39 -9.57 -11.82
C LYS A 284 -23.72 -10.63 -10.93
N ASP A 285 -23.52 -11.84 -11.46
CA ASP A 285 -22.95 -12.98 -10.75
C ASP A 285 -21.58 -13.39 -11.32
N ALA A 286 -20.99 -12.56 -12.19
CA ALA A 286 -19.68 -12.79 -12.76
C ALA A 286 -18.63 -13.09 -11.66
N GLY A 287 -18.05 -14.29 -11.71
CA GLY A 287 -16.99 -14.76 -10.81
C GLY A 287 -17.45 -15.23 -9.42
N LYS A 288 -18.75 -15.17 -9.10
CA LYS A 288 -19.30 -15.76 -7.85
C LYS A 288 -19.53 -17.26 -7.94
N LYS A 289 -19.55 -17.82 -9.15
CA LYS A 289 -19.71 -19.24 -9.48
C LYS A 289 -18.94 -19.52 -10.76
N CYS A 290 -18.63 -20.79 -11.01
CA CYS A 290 -17.97 -21.20 -12.24
C CYS A 290 -18.83 -20.88 -13.47
N PHE A 291 -18.26 -20.19 -14.47
CA PHE A 291 -18.95 -19.85 -15.73
C PHE A 291 -17.97 -19.66 -16.88
N ALA A 292 -18.46 -19.79 -18.11
CA ALA A 292 -17.66 -19.61 -19.32
C ALA A 292 -18.12 -18.39 -20.12
N ILE A 293 -17.18 -17.71 -20.76
CA ILE A 293 -17.42 -16.70 -21.81
C ILE A 293 -16.83 -17.24 -23.10
N SER A 294 -17.61 -17.24 -24.18
CA SER A 294 -17.20 -17.77 -25.48
C SER A 294 -17.53 -16.78 -26.60
N LEU A 295 -16.58 -16.53 -27.49
CA LEU A 295 -16.83 -15.78 -28.73
C LEU A 295 -17.53 -16.70 -29.75
N LEU A 296 -18.67 -16.28 -30.30
CA LEU A 296 -19.30 -16.97 -31.43
C LEU A 296 -18.62 -16.55 -32.73
N GLU A 297 -17.95 -17.50 -33.40
CA GLU A 297 -17.26 -17.27 -34.67
C GLU A 297 -18.17 -17.42 -35.89
N ASP A 298 -19.31 -18.10 -35.72
CA ASP A 298 -20.24 -18.33 -36.81
C ASP A 298 -21.04 -17.06 -37.09
N THR A 299 -20.61 -16.34 -38.13
CA THR A 299 -21.25 -15.11 -38.59
C THR A 299 -22.70 -15.31 -39.00
N GLU A 300 -23.09 -16.52 -39.45
CA GLU A 300 -24.46 -16.81 -39.86
C GLU A 300 -25.38 -16.92 -38.64
N ASN A 301 -24.95 -17.63 -37.60
CA ASN A 301 -25.68 -17.71 -36.33
C ASN A 301 -25.71 -16.38 -35.58
N ALA A 302 -24.62 -15.60 -35.61
CA ALA A 302 -24.58 -14.25 -35.06
C ALA A 302 -25.55 -13.31 -35.78
N MET A 303 -25.56 -13.33 -37.13
CA MET A 303 -26.51 -12.52 -37.92
C MET A 303 -27.95 -12.98 -37.73
N ASN A 304 -28.22 -14.29 -37.62
CA ASN A 304 -29.57 -14.80 -37.33
C ASN A 304 -30.07 -14.34 -35.96
N LEU A 305 -29.20 -14.29 -34.95
CA LEU A 305 -29.54 -13.75 -33.63
C LEU A 305 -29.88 -12.25 -33.70
N ILE A 306 -29.06 -11.46 -34.41
CA ILE A 306 -29.27 -10.02 -34.61
C ILE A 306 -30.56 -9.77 -35.40
N ASN A 307 -30.81 -10.54 -36.46
CA ASN A 307 -32.03 -10.43 -37.27
C ASN A 307 -33.27 -10.76 -36.44
N ARG A 308 -33.19 -11.74 -35.53
CA ARG A 308 -34.29 -12.06 -34.62
C ARG A 308 -34.55 -10.94 -33.61
N LEU A 309 -33.52 -10.25 -33.13
CA LEU A 309 -33.68 -9.05 -32.29
C LEU A 309 -34.38 -7.91 -33.02
N ASN A 310 -34.05 -7.68 -34.30
CA ASN A 310 -34.69 -6.65 -35.12
C ASN A 310 -36.15 -6.97 -35.51
N SER A 311 -36.61 -8.20 -35.27
CA SER A 311 -37.99 -8.65 -35.53
C SER A 311 -38.91 -8.60 -34.31
N ILE A 312 -38.37 -8.22 -33.14
CA ILE A 312 -39.06 -8.02 -31.86
C ILE A 312 -39.43 -6.53 -31.74
#